data_AF-A0A2S7T071-F1
#
_entry.id   AF-A0A2S7T071-F1
#
_cell.length_a   1.000
_cell.length_b   1.000
_cell.length_c   1.000
_cell.angle_alpha   90.00
_cell.angle_beta   90.00
_cell.angle_gamma   90.00
#
_symmetry.space_group_name_H-M   'P 1'
#
loop_
_entity.id
_entity.type
_entity.pdbx_description
1 polymer ?
#
loop_
_entity_poly.entity_id
_entity_poly.type
_entity_poly.pdbx_seq_one_letter_code
_entity_poly.pdbx_strand_id
1 'polypeptide(L)'
;MRNYSRALGVRCNYCHEGQKIEGQERMKWDFASDKKEDKEVAREMIKMTAALNKNFISKIGDGSLRQVTCVTCHNGNAHPINSVDSLKKDAEPSKH
;
A
#
# COMPACT_ATOMS: atom_id res chain seq x y z
N MET A 1 -0.29 9.96 -2.46
CA MET A 1 0.31 8.61 -2.55
C MET A 1 1.21 8.21 -1.37
N ARG A 2 1.71 9.15 -0.52
CA ARG A 2 2.62 8.80 0.60
C ARG A 2 2.06 7.75 1.57
N ASN A 3 0.75 7.79 1.85
CA ASN A 3 0.09 6.79 2.71
C ASN A 3 0.14 5.39 2.11
N TYR A 4 -0.03 5.26 0.79
CA TYR A 4 0.08 3.98 0.09
C TYR A 4 1.52 3.46 0.12
N SER A 5 2.50 4.32 -0.22
CA SER A 5 3.92 3.97 -0.16
C SER A 5 4.34 3.44 1.21
N ARG A 6 3.90 4.09 2.30
CA ARG A 6 4.19 3.64 3.67
C ARG A 6 3.47 2.35 4.02
N ALA A 7 2.19 2.21 3.67
CA ALA A 7 1.41 1.03 3.96
C ALA A 7 1.95 -0.24 3.27
N LEU A 8 2.52 -0.09 2.07
CA LEU A 8 3.07 -1.18 1.25
C LEU A 8 4.61 -1.32 1.38
N GLY A 9 5.30 -0.41 2.05
CA GLY A 9 6.77 -0.43 2.15
C GLY A 9 7.50 -0.18 0.82
N VAL A 10 6.89 0.55 -0.11
CA VAL A 10 7.41 0.78 -1.47
C VAL A 10 7.70 2.27 -1.75
N ARG A 11 8.42 2.55 -2.84
CA ARG A 11 8.69 3.93 -3.33
C ARG A 11 7.82 4.28 -4.53
N CYS A 12 7.81 5.56 -4.92
CA CYS A 12 6.97 6.09 -6.00
C CYS A 12 7.15 5.34 -7.33
N ASN A 13 8.38 4.92 -7.65
CA ASN A 13 8.71 4.18 -8.85
C ASN A 13 8.14 2.75 -8.87
N TYR A 14 7.55 2.28 -7.78
CA TYR A 14 6.82 1.00 -7.78
C TYR A 14 5.59 1.11 -8.69
N CYS A 15 4.77 2.16 -8.52
CA CYS A 15 3.56 2.37 -9.33
C CYS A 15 3.71 3.41 -10.45
N HIS A 16 4.65 4.35 -10.35
CA HIS A 16 4.74 5.47 -11.30
C HIS A 16 5.97 5.36 -12.20
N GLU A 17 5.78 5.72 -13.47
CA GLU A 17 6.88 5.89 -14.42
C GLU A 17 7.65 7.17 -14.12
N GLY A 18 8.96 7.05 -14.00
CA GLY A 18 9.86 8.15 -13.67
C GLY A 18 11.04 8.19 -14.62
N GLN A 19 11.35 9.37 -15.13
CA GLN A 19 12.55 9.61 -15.93
C GLN A 19 13.51 10.52 -15.17
N LYS A 20 14.79 10.18 -15.19
CA LYS A 20 15.84 11.09 -14.70
C LYS A 20 15.90 12.31 -15.62
N ILE A 21 16.01 13.49 -15.03
CA ILE A 21 16.30 14.72 -15.77
C ILE A 21 17.81 14.93 -15.72
N GLU A 22 18.43 15.13 -16.88
CA GLU A 22 19.87 15.38 -16.96
C GLU A 22 20.25 16.63 -16.15
N GLY A 23 21.30 16.54 -15.34
CA GLY A 23 21.75 17.62 -14.47
C GLY A 23 20.87 17.89 -13.24
N GLN A 24 19.85 17.06 -12.95
CA GLN A 24 19.01 17.21 -11.76
C GLN A 24 18.90 15.91 -10.95
N GLU A 25 18.95 16.01 -9.63
CA GLU A 25 18.70 14.86 -8.73
C GLU A 25 17.23 14.42 -8.71
N ARG A 26 16.34 15.28 -9.19
CA ARG A 26 14.88 15.10 -9.17
C ARG A 26 14.41 14.32 -10.40
N MET A 27 13.55 13.33 -10.17
CA MET A 27 12.86 12.60 -11.25
C MET A 27 11.63 13.36 -11.76
N LYS A 28 11.43 13.32 -13.08
CA LYS A 28 10.17 13.68 -13.74
C LYS A 28 9.25 12.49 -13.75
N TRP A 29 8.07 12.63 -13.16
CA TRP A 29 7.08 11.55 -13.07
C TRP A 29 6.00 11.71 -14.14
N ASP A 30 5.68 10.63 -14.82
CA ASP A 30 4.47 10.52 -15.62
C ASP A 30 3.39 9.82 -14.78
N PHE A 31 2.63 10.62 -14.04
CA PHE A 31 1.55 10.10 -13.19
C PHE A 31 0.33 9.61 -14.00
N ALA A 32 0.20 10.01 -15.27
CA ALA A 32 -0.91 9.60 -16.12
C ALA A 32 -0.66 8.21 -16.70
N SER A 33 0.59 7.87 -17.05
CA SER A 33 0.98 6.55 -17.56
C SER A 33 0.47 5.40 -16.69
N ASP A 34 -0.26 4.47 -17.31
CA ASP A 34 -0.73 3.22 -16.71
C ASP A 34 0.12 2.01 -17.15
N LYS A 35 1.34 2.26 -17.66
CA LYS A 35 2.25 1.19 -18.13
C LYS A 35 2.66 0.17 -17.05
N LYS A 36 2.49 0.52 -15.76
CA LYS A 36 2.86 -0.36 -14.64
C LYS A 36 1.61 -1.06 -14.12
N GLU A 37 1.60 -2.39 -14.20
CA GLU A 37 0.54 -3.24 -13.68
C GLU A 37 0.25 -2.97 -12.19
N ASP A 38 1.30 -2.73 -11.38
CA ASP A 38 1.16 -2.37 -9.95
C ASP A 38 0.24 -1.15 -9.73
N LYS A 39 0.22 -0.20 -10.67
CA LYS A 39 -0.65 0.98 -10.59
C LYS A 39 -2.11 0.59 -10.82
N GLU A 40 -2.37 -0.29 -11.78
CA GLU A 40 -3.71 -0.78 -12.08
C GLU A 40 -4.26 -1.61 -10.92
N VAL A 41 -3.47 -2.53 -10.39
CA VAL A 41 -3.81 -3.30 -9.19
C VAL A 41 -4.09 -2.36 -8.01
N ALA A 42 -3.25 -1.35 -7.77
CA ALA A 42 -3.48 -0.38 -6.72
C ALA A 42 -4.80 0.39 -6.88
N ARG A 43 -5.23 0.72 -8.12
CA ARG A 43 -6.52 1.35 -8.39
C ARG A 43 -7.69 0.44 -7.99
N GLU A 44 -7.60 -0.85 -8.31
CA GLU A 44 -8.62 -1.82 -7.90
C GLU A 44 -8.65 -2.01 -6.38
N MET A 45 -7.48 -2.04 -5.71
CA MET A 45 -7.42 -2.10 -4.25
C MET A 45 -8.04 -0.86 -3.57
N ILE A 46 -7.91 0.33 -4.16
CA ILE A 46 -8.59 1.54 -3.67
C ILE A 46 -10.11 1.37 -3.75
N LYS A 47 -10.64 0.86 -4.86
CA LYS A 47 -12.08 0.58 -4.99
C LYS A 47 -12.54 -0.48 -3.98
N MET A 48 -11.77 -1.55 -3.82
CA MET A 48 -12.05 -2.63 -2.85
C MET A 48 -12.14 -2.08 -1.43
N THR A 49 -11.15 -1.31 -0.98
CA THR A 49 -11.17 -0.74 0.39
C THR A 49 -12.35 0.22 0.60
N ALA A 50 -12.69 1.03 -0.41
CA ALA A 50 -13.89 1.87 -0.36
C ALA A 50 -15.17 1.04 -0.23
N ALA A 51 -15.30 -0.05 -1.00
CA ALA A 51 -16.44 -0.95 -0.93
C ALA A 51 -16.52 -1.68 0.43
N LEU A 52 -15.40 -2.19 0.95
CA LEU A 52 -15.32 -2.82 2.27
C LEU A 52 -15.81 -1.89 3.37
N ASN A 53 -15.30 -0.65 3.36
CA ASN A 53 -15.64 0.35 4.35
C ASN A 53 -17.13 0.72 4.29
N LYS A 54 -17.65 0.94 3.08
CA LYS A 54 -19.06 1.32 2.89
C LYS A 54 -20.03 0.20 3.25
N ASN A 55 -19.75 -1.03 2.81
CA ASN A 55 -20.72 -2.10 2.83
C ASN A 55 -20.69 -2.93 4.13
N PHE A 56 -19.53 -2.95 4.81
CA PHE A 56 -19.31 -3.81 5.97
C PHE A 56 -18.83 -3.03 7.19
N ILE A 57 -17.71 -2.31 7.10
CA ILE A 57 -17.08 -1.69 8.29
C ILE A 57 -17.98 -0.64 8.93
N SER A 58 -18.69 0.16 8.12
CA SER A 58 -19.66 1.15 8.59
C SER A 58 -20.80 0.57 9.45
N LYS A 59 -21.05 -0.73 9.36
CA LYS A 59 -22.11 -1.44 10.08
C LYS A 59 -21.63 -2.11 11.36
N ILE A 60 -20.32 -2.13 11.61
CA ILE A 60 -19.73 -2.68 12.84
C ILE A 60 -19.89 -1.61 13.93
N GLY A 61 -20.84 -1.82 14.84
CA GLY A 61 -21.31 -0.82 15.81
C GLY A 61 -20.47 -0.64 17.07
N ASP A 62 -19.39 -1.40 17.26
CA ASP A 62 -18.58 -1.38 18.49
C ASP A 62 -17.43 -0.35 18.47
N GLY A 63 -17.19 0.30 17.32
CA GLY A 63 -16.12 1.29 17.14
C GLY A 63 -14.69 0.72 17.17
N SER A 64 -14.54 -0.61 17.25
CA SER A 64 -13.23 -1.28 17.30
C SER A 64 -12.41 -1.09 16.01
N LEU A 65 -13.11 -1.01 14.87
CA LEU A 65 -12.52 -0.79 13.56
C LEU A 65 -13.29 0.31 12.83
N ARG A 66 -12.70 1.50 12.75
CA ARG A 66 -13.31 2.64 12.04
C ARG A 66 -13.22 2.51 10.52
N GLN A 67 -12.10 2.00 10.02
CA GLN A 67 -11.85 1.91 8.59
C GLN A 67 -10.77 0.86 8.28
N VAL A 68 -11.00 0.06 7.25
CA VAL A 68 -9.96 -0.70 6.56
C VAL A 68 -9.20 0.23 5.62
N THR A 69 -7.89 0.26 5.77
CA THR A 69 -6.97 0.97 4.86
C THR A 69 -5.90 0.00 4.37
N CYS A 70 -5.02 0.44 3.47
CA CYS A 70 -3.98 -0.43 2.91
C CYS A 70 -3.10 -1.08 3.99
N VAL A 71 -2.80 -0.35 5.09
CA VAL A 71 -1.94 -0.87 6.16
C VAL A 71 -2.61 -2.00 6.96
N THR A 72 -3.95 -2.05 6.99
CA THR A 72 -4.71 -3.09 7.69
C THR A 72 -4.34 -4.48 7.19
N CYS A 73 -4.03 -4.65 5.91
CA CYS A 73 -3.62 -5.94 5.34
C CYS A 73 -2.13 -6.00 4.99
N HIS A 74 -1.57 -4.92 4.41
CA HIS A 74 -0.19 -4.95 3.90
C HIS A 74 0.86 -4.88 5.00
N ASN A 75 0.56 -4.16 6.10
CA ASN A 75 1.46 -4.01 7.24
C ASN A 75 2.93 -3.70 6.88
N GLY A 76 3.14 -2.81 5.90
CA GLY A 76 4.47 -2.42 5.42
C GLY A 76 5.09 -3.34 4.37
N ASN A 77 4.35 -4.32 3.84
CA ASN A 77 4.82 -5.24 2.80
C ASN A 77 4.10 -5.00 1.47
N ALA A 78 4.81 -5.15 0.35
CA ALA A 78 4.23 -4.93 -0.97
C ALA A 78 3.05 -5.87 -1.24
N HIS A 79 3.09 -7.07 -0.68
CA HIS A 79 2.03 -8.06 -0.71
C HIS A 79 1.62 -8.46 0.72
N PRO A 80 0.32 -8.67 1.00
CA PRO A 80 -0.13 -9.16 2.28
C PRO A 80 0.44 -10.56 2.58
N ILE A 81 0.71 -10.82 3.85
CA ILE A 81 1.06 -12.17 4.32
C ILE A 81 -0.23 -12.99 4.33
N ASN A 82 -0.31 -14.02 3.49
CA ASN A 82 -1.52 -14.84 3.29
C ASN A 82 -1.37 -16.28 3.80
N SER A 83 -0.27 -16.61 4.48
CA SER A 83 -0.05 -17.91 5.11
C SER A 83 0.58 -17.75 6.48
N VAL A 84 0.20 -18.64 7.40
CA VAL A 84 0.75 -18.68 8.77
C VAL A 84 2.25 -18.96 8.78
N ASP A 85 2.74 -19.71 7.80
CA ASP A 85 4.17 -20.04 7.65
C ASP A 85 5.01 -18.83 7.24
N SER A 86 4.38 -17.83 6.61
CA SER A 86 5.02 -16.59 6.17
C SER A 86 4.96 -15.46 7.21
N LEU A 87 4.34 -15.72 8.38
CA LEU A 87 4.44 -14.83 9.52
C LEU A 87 5.91 -14.85 9.99
N LYS A 88 6.53 -13.68 10.04
CA LYS A 88 7.86 -13.56 10.65
C LYS A 88 7.73 -14.04 12.10
N LYS A 89 8.32 -15.21 12.40
CA LYS A 89 8.52 -15.67 13.78
C LYS A 89 9.19 -14.52 14.51
N ASP A 90 8.59 -14.14 15.64
CA ASP A 90 8.79 -12.90 16.36
C ASP A 90 10.19 -12.34 16.18
N ALA A 91 10.27 -11.12 15.65
CA ALA A 91 11.49 -10.35 15.70
C ALA A 91 11.93 -10.30 17.17
N GLU A 92 13.03 -10.98 17.47
CA GLU A 92 13.75 -10.82 18.72
C GLU A 92 13.82 -9.31 19.01
N PRO A 93 13.42 -8.84 20.21
CA PRO A 93 13.38 -7.42 20.49
C PRO A 93 14.77 -6.85 20.18
N SER A 94 14.81 -5.94 19.21
CA SER A 94 16.02 -5.22 18.83
C SER A 94 16.59 -4.57 20.08
N LYS A 95 17.65 -5.17 20.63
CA LYS A 95 18.44 -4.57 21.71
C LYS A 95 19.02 -3.27 21.16
N HIS A 96 18.45 -2.14 21.56
CA HIS A 96 19.06 -0.82 21.52
C HIS A 96 18.97 -0.26 22.93
#